data_AF-A0A1B1HZT1-F1
#
_entry.id   AF-A0A1B1HZT1-F1
#
_cell.length_a   1.000
_cell.length_b   1.000
_cell.length_c   1.000
_cell.angle_alpha   90.00
_cell.angle_beta   90.00
_cell.angle_gamma   90.00
#
_symmetry.space_group_name_H-M   'P 1'
#
loop_
_entity.id
_entity.type
_entity.pdbx_description
1 polymer ?
#
loop_
_entity_poly.entity_id
_entity_poly.type
_entity_poly.pdbx_seq_one_letter_code
_entity_poly.pdbx_strand_id
1 'polypeptide(L)'
;MSGGGTLFSFTFFAVAAFFCAGAYYLVTGVTGALLAMLGIGISAAALFHRAWQQHLSVRTETEGGRDAQTREILREVCSLVQQCREEQERGTRHIADEVRALHEGIDLVAAYRRESLAAHEEAAVGQRSLLAEIRQGISQPLGILAENQRAVIEKIGTLAAVRQGCTEKLAENQCVVIEKIGMLTATQQGCAEKLAELAELGVEMLTACDRDAALAEKGNEHLSNMERGQMKRGELTVKLDDLDGQLRGLRHSADHLEGMLDEIQQPIMELGENLSGSLQAVMQEIKAQHKAQQTAMEQYKSMTAKDVQILEQLAKAVK
;
A
#
# COMPACT_ATOMS: atom_id res chain seq x y z
N MET A 1 -34.72 46.41 -137.32
CA MET A 1 -35.16 46.33 -138.72
C MET A 1 -36.56 46.92 -138.82
N SER A 2 -36.72 48.14 -139.36
CA SER A 2 -38.03 48.80 -139.55
C SER A 2 -38.03 49.70 -140.78
N GLY A 3 -37.75 49.13 -141.95
CA GLY A 3 -37.75 49.87 -143.24
C GLY A 3 -38.46 49.16 -144.39
N GLY A 4 -38.81 47.87 -144.26
CA GLY A 4 -39.38 47.08 -145.36
C GLY A 4 -40.90 47.15 -145.49
N GLY A 5 -41.62 47.35 -144.38
CA GLY A 5 -43.10 47.35 -144.38
C GLY A 5 -43.72 48.56 -145.08
N THR A 6 -43.04 49.71 -145.06
CA THR A 6 -43.51 50.95 -145.66
C THR A 6 -43.44 50.92 -147.19
N LEU A 7 -42.46 50.23 -147.77
CA LEU A 7 -42.31 50.08 -149.23
C LEU A 7 -43.41 49.22 -149.86
N PHE A 8 -43.86 48.17 -149.16
CA PHE A 8 -44.89 47.25 -149.65
C PHE A 8 -46.29 47.90 -149.66
N SER A 9 -46.60 48.71 -148.64
CA SER A 9 -47.85 49.47 -148.59
C SER A 9 -47.92 50.57 -149.66
N PHE A 10 -46.78 51.20 -149.98
CA PHE A 10 -46.70 52.26 -150.98
C PHE A 10 -46.87 51.73 -152.41
N THR A 11 -46.31 50.55 -152.72
CA THR A 11 -46.46 49.91 -154.03
C THR A 11 -47.87 49.39 -154.28
N PHE A 12 -48.55 48.86 -153.27
CA PHE A 12 -49.93 48.41 -153.39
C PHE A 12 -50.91 49.57 -153.69
N PHE A 13 -50.71 50.72 -153.03
CA PHE A 13 -51.54 51.92 -153.23
C PHE A 13 -51.32 52.56 -154.61
N ALA A 14 -50.09 52.53 -155.13
CA ALA A 14 -49.75 53.02 -156.46
C ALA A 14 -50.41 52.20 -157.59
N VAL A 15 -50.48 50.87 -157.44
CA VAL A 15 -51.16 49.99 -158.42
C VAL A 15 -52.68 50.21 -158.42
N ALA A 16 -53.28 50.45 -157.25
CA ALA A 16 -54.71 50.76 -157.14
C ALA A 16 -55.09 52.11 -157.79
N ALA A 17 -54.27 53.15 -157.57
CA ALA A 17 -54.47 54.47 -158.20
C ALA A 17 -54.33 54.40 -159.75
N PHE A 18 -53.45 53.53 -160.25
CA PHE A 18 -53.23 53.32 -161.68
C PHE A 18 -54.46 52.71 -162.38
N PHE A 19 -55.17 51.77 -161.73
CA PHE A 19 -56.41 51.20 -162.25
C PHE A 19 -57.56 52.23 -162.30
N CYS A 20 -57.65 53.13 -161.31
CA CYS A 20 -58.65 54.20 -161.30
C CYS A 20 -58.43 55.24 -162.42
N ALA A 21 -57.17 55.58 -162.73
CA ALA A 21 -56.85 56.45 -163.86
C ALA A 21 -57.15 55.78 -165.22
N GLY A 22 -56.92 54.47 -165.34
CA GLY A 22 -57.24 53.69 -166.54
C GLY A 22 -58.73 53.66 -166.90
N ALA A 23 -59.62 53.67 -165.90
CA ALA A 23 -61.06 53.75 -166.12
C ALA A 23 -61.52 55.12 -166.67
N TYR A 24 -60.82 56.20 -166.31
CA TYR A 24 -61.11 57.56 -166.80
C TYR A 24 -60.74 57.75 -168.28
N TYR A 25 -59.68 57.09 -168.75
CA TYR A 25 -59.26 57.14 -170.15
C TYR A 25 -60.09 56.26 -171.11
N LEU A 26 -60.86 55.31 -170.58
CA LEU A 26 -61.80 54.51 -171.39
C LEU A 26 -62.98 55.35 -171.92
N VAL A 27 -63.34 56.43 -171.21
CA VAL A 27 -64.48 57.31 -171.52
C VAL A 27 -64.13 58.40 -172.53
N THR A 28 -62.85 58.74 -172.70
CA THR A 28 -62.39 59.89 -173.50
C THR A 28 -61.90 59.54 -174.90
N GLY A 29 -62.00 58.28 -175.34
CA GLY A 29 -61.84 57.90 -176.75
C GLY A 29 -60.43 58.02 -177.35
N VAL A 30 -59.39 58.14 -176.53
CA VAL A 30 -57.99 58.22 -176.98
C VAL A 30 -57.33 56.83 -176.89
N THR A 31 -57.49 56.03 -177.94
CA THR A 31 -57.01 54.64 -178.02
C THR A 31 -55.49 54.46 -177.90
N GLY A 32 -54.70 55.52 -178.10
CA GLY A 32 -53.24 55.47 -177.99
C GLY A 32 -52.70 55.25 -176.56
N ALA A 33 -53.42 55.62 -175.51
CA ALA A 33 -52.92 55.57 -174.13
C ALA A 33 -53.02 54.17 -173.48
N LEU A 34 -53.91 53.30 -173.98
CA LEU A 34 -54.18 51.98 -173.40
C LEU A 34 -53.01 50.99 -173.55
N LEU A 35 -52.26 51.08 -174.65
CA LEU A 35 -51.11 50.20 -174.90
C LEU A 35 -49.90 50.53 -174.00
N ALA A 36 -49.71 51.80 -173.63
CA ALA A 36 -48.66 52.21 -172.70
C ALA A 36 -48.95 51.74 -171.25
N MET A 37 -50.23 51.78 -170.84
CA MET A 37 -50.66 51.34 -169.51
C MET A 37 -50.48 49.82 -169.29
N LEU A 38 -50.68 49.01 -170.34
CA LEU A 38 -50.44 47.57 -170.30
C LEU A 38 -48.95 47.23 -170.08
N GLY A 39 -48.04 47.98 -170.70
CA GLY A 39 -46.59 47.82 -170.50
C GLY A 39 -46.14 48.14 -169.07
N ILE A 40 -46.73 49.16 -168.45
CA ILE A 40 -46.43 49.57 -167.06
C ILE A 40 -47.02 48.56 -166.06
N GLY A 41 -48.22 48.03 -166.32
CA GLY A 41 -48.86 47.02 -165.48
C GLY A 41 -48.08 45.70 -165.37
N ILE A 42 -47.52 45.22 -166.49
CA ILE A 42 -46.70 44.00 -166.50
C ILE A 42 -45.37 44.21 -165.74
N SER A 43 -44.79 45.41 -165.86
CA SER A 43 -43.55 45.77 -165.16
C SER A 43 -43.74 45.89 -163.64
N ALA A 44 -44.89 46.37 -163.18
CA ALA A 44 -45.22 46.48 -161.76
C ALA A 44 -45.45 45.10 -161.09
N ALA A 45 -46.07 44.15 -161.79
CA ALA A 45 -46.32 42.80 -161.27
C ALA A 45 -45.03 42.01 -161.01
N ALA A 46 -44.01 42.17 -161.88
CA ALA A 46 -42.72 41.50 -161.71
C ALA A 46 -41.94 41.99 -160.47
N LEU A 47 -42.01 43.29 -160.17
CA LEU A 47 -41.38 43.86 -158.98
C LEU A 47 -42.08 43.40 -157.70
N PHE A 48 -43.41 43.26 -157.72
CA PHE A 48 -44.19 42.78 -156.59
C PHE A 48 -43.88 41.31 -156.25
N HIS A 49 -43.75 40.45 -157.26
CA HIS A 49 -43.37 39.05 -157.06
C HIS A 49 -41.98 38.91 -156.42
N ARG A 50 -41.02 39.77 -156.82
CA ARG A 50 -39.66 39.75 -156.28
C ARG A 50 -39.60 40.23 -154.82
N ALA A 51 -40.39 41.25 -154.48
CA ALA A 51 -40.51 41.74 -153.10
C ALA A 51 -41.20 40.71 -152.17
N TRP A 52 -42.21 39.99 -152.68
CA TRP A 52 -42.92 38.96 -151.91
C TRP A 52 -42.03 37.77 -151.54
N GLN A 53 -41.19 37.29 -152.45
CA GLN A 53 -40.26 36.20 -152.15
C GLN A 53 -39.19 36.58 -151.12
N GLN A 54 -38.69 37.82 -151.15
CA GLN A 54 -37.74 38.30 -150.15
C GLN A 54 -38.34 38.37 -148.75
N HIS A 55 -39.62 38.75 -148.63
CA HIS A 55 -40.29 38.83 -147.34
C HIS A 55 -40.55 37.43 -146.73
N LEU A 56 -40.79 36.41 -147.55
CA LEU A 56 -40.94 35.03 -147.07
C LEU A 56 -39.60 34.42 -146.61
N SER A 57 -38.50 34.67 -147.33
CA SER A 57 -37.17 34.17 -146.98
C SER A 57 -36.66 34.69 -145.63
N VAL A 58 -36.87 35.98 -145.33
CA VAL A 58 -36.45 36.57 -144.05
C VAL A 58 -37.28 36.04 -142.87
N ARG A 59 -38.54 35.65 -143.11
CA ARG A 59 -39.40 35.10 -142.06
C ARG A 59 -39.00 33.67 -141.70
N THR A 60 -38.61 32.85 -142.68
CA THR A 60 -38.13 31.48 -142.44
C THR A 60 -36.76 31.43 -141.74
N GLU A 61 -35.86 32.38 -142.02
CA GLU A 61 -34.56 32.47 -141.34
C GLU A 61 -34.68 32.96 -139.88
N THR A 62 -35.60 33.88 -139.60
CA THR A 62 -35.79 34.45 -138.24
C THR A 62 -36.62 33.55 -137.30
N GLU A 63 -37.39 32.60 -137.82
CA GLU A 63 -38.04 31.53 -137.04
C GLU A 63 -37.10 30.34 -136.81
N GLY A 64 -36.30 29.94 -137.81
CA GLY A 64 -35.28 28.89 -137.66
C GLY A 64 -34.14 29.27 -136.71
N GLY A 65 -33.68 30.53 -136.73
CA GLY A 65 -32.64 31.02 -135.82
C GLY A 65 -33.06 31.11 -134.35
N ARG A 66 -34.33 31.45 -134.08
CA ARG A 66 -34.88 31.48 -132.71
C ARG A 66 -35.07 30.08 -132.14
N ASP A 67 -35.50 29.12 -132.96
CA ASP A 67 -35.72 27.75 -132.53
C ASP A 67 -34.38 27.01 -132.26
N ALA A 68 -33.32 27.34 -133.03
CA ALA A 68 -31.96 26.86 -132.77
C ALA A 68 -31.36 27.43 -131.48
N GLN A 69 -31.48 28.74 -131.25
CA GLN A 69 -30.99 29.38 -130.02
C GLN A 69 -31.73 28.88 -128.77
N THR A 70 -33.05 28.66 -128.87
CA THR A 70 -33.84 28.14 -127.76
C THR A 70 -33.44 26.70 -127.41
N ARG A 71 -33.15 25.84 -128.41
CA ARG A 71 -32.66 24.48 -128.18
C ARG A 71 -31.26 24.44 -127.58
N GLU A 72 -30.39 25.38 -127.94
CA GLU A 72 -29.05 25.49 -127.36
C GLU A 72 -29.11 25.87 -125.88
N ILE A 73 -29.91 26.89 -125.54
CA ILE A 73 -30.16 27.29 -124.14
C ILE A 73 -30.79 26.15 -123.35
N LEU A 74 -31.75 25.41 -123.93
CA LEU A 74 -32.38 24.27 -123.26
C LEU A 74 -31.38 23.15 -122.98
N ARG A 75 -30.45 22.88 -123.93
CA ARG A 75 -29.37 21.89 -123.72
C ARG A 75 -28.41 22.34 -122.63
N GLU A 76 -28.03 23.61 -122.62
CA GLU A 76 -27.14 24.17 -121.61
C GLU A 76 -27.79 24.11 -120.21
N VAL A 77 -29.06 24.49 -120.08
CA VAL A 77 -29.82 24.38 -118.82
C VAL A 77 -30.01 22.92 -118.39
N CYS A 78 -30.33 22.00 -119.31
CA CYS A 78 -30.41 20.57 -118.97
C CYS A 78 -29.06 20.03 -118.51
N SER A 79 -27.95 20.44 -119.15
CA SER A 79 -26.61 20.03 -118.75
C SER A 79 -26.23 20.58 -117.36
N LEU A 80 -26.55 21.84 -117.07
CA LEU A 80 -26.37 22.47 -115.76
C LEU A 80 -27.22 21.80 -114.67
N VAL A 81 -28.50 21.52 -114.93
CA VAL A 81 -29.38 20.83 -113.99
C VAL A 81 -28.88 19.41 -113.71
N GLN A 82 -28.38 18.71 -114.74
CA GLN A 82 -27.82 17.38 -114.59
C GLN A 82 -26.50 17.42 -113.78
N GLN A 83 -25.62 18.38 -114.04
CA GLN A 83 -24.41 18.59 -113.27
C GLN A 83 -24.71 18.95 -111.80
N CYS A 84 -25.64 19.89 -111.54
CA CYS A 84 -26.07 20.24 -110.19
C CYS A 84 -26.67 19.05 -109.46
N ARG A 85 -27.46 18.21 -110.15
CA ARG A 85 -28.04 17.00 -109.57
C ARG A 85 -26.96 15.97 -109.23
N GLU A 86 -26.00 15.74 -110.11
CA GLU A 86 -24.89 14.83 -109.86
C GLU A 86 -23.99 15.31 -108.71
N GLU A 87 -23.71 16.62 -108.63
CA GLU A 87 -22.99 17.21 -107.50
C GLU A 87 -23.79 17.12 -106.19
N GLN A 88 -25.10 17.35 -106.22
CA GLN A 88 -25.97 17.19 -105.04
C GLN A 88 -26.06 15.73 -104.59
N GLU A 89 -26.18 14.78 -105.50
CA GLU A 89 -26.17 13.34 -105.17
C GLU A 89 -24.80 12.89 -104.64
N ARG A 90 -23.69 13.39 -105.20
CA ARG A 90 -22.34 13.17 -104.63
C ARG A 90 -22.21 13.75 -103.23
N GLY A 91 -22.64 15.00 -103.01
CA GLY A 91 -22.61 15.64 -101.71
C GLY A 91 -23.46 14.90 -100.69
N THR A 92 -24.66 14.45 -101.09
CA THR A 92 -25.56 13.68 -100.22
C THR A 92 -24.96 12.32 -99.84
N ARG A 93 -24.32 11.62 -100.79
CA ARG A 93 -23.61 10.35 -100.51
C ARG A 93 -22.41 10.58 -99.59
N HIS A 94 -21.61 11.62 -99.82
CA HIS A 94 -20.49 11.99 -98.95
C HIS A 94 -20.96 12.27 -97.51
N ILE A 95 -22.01 13.07 -97.35
CA ILE A 95 -22.60 13.36 -96.03
C ILE A 95 -23.13 12.06 -95.39
N ALA A 96 -23.80 11.19 -96.14
CA ALA A 96 -24.31 9.93 -95.62
C ALA A 96 -23.17 8.99 -95.13
N ASP A 97 -22.06 8.94 -95.87
CA ASP A 97 -20.89 8.14 -95.48
C ASP A 97 -20.17 8.77 -94.27
N GLU A 98 -20.03 10.09 -94.19
CA GLU A 98 -19.52 10.78 -92.99
C GLU A 98 -20.42 10.57 -91.77
N VAL A 99 -21.73 10.67 -91.92
CA VAL A 99 -22.70 10.41 -90.84
C VAL A 99 -22.64 8.95 -90.39
N ARG A 100 -22.43 8.00 -91.31
CA ARG A 100 -22.23 6.59 -90.96
C ARG A 100 -20.93 6.38 -90.19
N ALA A 101 -19.82 6.95 -90.65
CA ALA A 101 -18.53 6.89 -89.95
C ALA A 101 -18.60 7.53 -88.55
N LEU A 102 -19.34 8.65 -88.41
CA LEU A 102 -19.61 9.27 -87.12
C LEU A 102 -20.44 8.37 -86.20
N HIS A 103 -21.48 7.70 -86.71
CA HIS A 103 -22.25 6.73 -85.91
C HIS A 103 -21.41 5.55 -85.47
N GLU A 104 -20.62 4.96 -86.37
CA GLU A 104 -19.70 3.87 -86.03
C GLU A 104 -18.68 4.31 -84.97
N GLY A 105 -18.16 5.55 -85.07
CA GLY A 105 -17.28 6.14 -84.06
C GLY A 105 -17.97 6.33 -82.70
N ILE A 106 -19.22 6.79 -82.69
CA ILE A 106 -20.03 6.95 -81.47
C ILE A 106 -20.29 5.59 -80.82
N ASP A 107 -20.63 4.57 -81.61
CA ASP A 107 -20.87 3.21 -81.12
C ASP A 107 -19.61 2.60 -80.51
N LEU A 108 -18.45 2.83 -81.14
CA LEU A 108 -17.15 2.39 -80.61
C LEU A 108 -16.81 3.07 -79.28
N VAL A 109 -17.03 4.39 -79.17
CA VAL A 109 -16.85 5.15 -77.93
C VAL A 109 -17.82 4.67 -76.84
N ALA A 110 -19.07 4.38 -77.21
CA ALA A 110 -20.06 3.84 -76.29
C ALA A 110 -19.70 2.43 -75.80
N ALA A 111 -19.15 1.58 -76.66
CA ALA A 111 -18.65 0.25 -76.30
C ALA A 111 -17.45 0.35 -75.35
N TYR A 112 -16.44 1.16 -75.70
CA TYR A 112 -15.26 1.40 -74.86
C TYR A 112 -15.65 1.96 -73.48
N ARG A 113 -16.60 2.91 -73.45
CA ARG A 113 -17.11 3.47 -72.20
C ARG A 113 -17.79 2.40 -71.33
N ARG A 114 -18.58 1.50 -71.91
CA ARG A 114 -19.23 0.39 -71.18
C ARG A 114 -18.21 -0.58 -70.60
N GLU A 115 -17.19 -0.96 -71.37
CA GLU A 115 -16.11 -1.84 -70.89
C GLU A 115 -15.29 -1.17 -69.78
N SER A 116 -14.93 0.10 -69.94
CA SER A 116 -14.21 0.86 -68.92
C SER A 116 -15.03 1.01 -67.63
N LEU A 117 -16.34 1.29 -67.73
CA LEU A 117 -17.24 1.32 -66.57
C LEU A 117 -17.33 -0.03 -65.87
N ALA A 118 -17.50 -1.12 -66.62
CA ALA A 118 -17.56 -2.48 -66.06
C ALA A 118 -16.25 -2.84 -65.32
N ALA A 119 -15.09 -2.53 -65.90
CA ALA A 119 -13.80 -2.77 -65.27
C ALA A 119 -13.63 -1.94 -63.97
N HIS A 120 -14.09 -0.69 -63.96
CA HIS A 120 -14.07 0.15 -62.75
C HIS A 120 -15.04 -0.35 -61.67
N GLU A 121 -16.23 -0.82 -62.04
CA GLU A 121 -17.19 -1.40 -61.10
C GLU A 121 -16.65 -2.69 -60.48
N GLU A 122 -16.06 -3.57 -61.27
CA GLU A 122 -15.44 -4.81 -60.80
C GLU A 122 -14.27 -4.53 -59.85
N ALA A 123 -13.40 -3.57 -60.19
CA ALA A 123 -12.32 -3.13 -59.31
C ALA A 123 -12.85 -2.52 -57.99
N ALA A 124 -13.93 -1.74 -58.04
CA ALA A 124 -14.56 -1.15 -56.85
C ALA A 124 -15.21 -2.22 -55.96
N VAL A 125 -15.83 -3.24 -56.54
CA VAL A 125 -16.36 -4.40 -55.80
C VAL A 125 -15.23 -5.18 -55.14
N GLY A 126 -14.13 -5.44 -55.85
CA GLY A 126 -12.95 -6.10 -55.30
C GLY A 126 -12.34 -5.33 -54.12
N GLN A 127 -12.20 -4.00 -54.25
CA GLN A 127 -11.72 -3.15 -53.14
C GLN A 127 -12.66 -3.15 -51.93
N ARG A 128 -13.98 -3.12 -52.15
CA ARG A 128 -14.96 -3.19 -51.05
C ARG A 128 -14.90 -4.54 -50.33
N SER A 129 -14.72 -5.64 -51.07
CA SER A 129 -14.55 -6.98 -50.49
C SER A 129 -13.29 -7.05 -49.64
N LEU A 130 -12.15 -6.59 -50.17
CA LEU A 130 -10.88 -6.58 -49.44
C LEU A 130 -10.96 -5.71 -48.17
N LEU A 131 -11.59 -4.53 -48.25
CA LEU A 131 -11.83 -3.67 -47.10
C LEU A 131 -12.72 -4.34 -46.04
N ALA A 132 -13.73 -5.09 -46.46
CA ALA A 132 -14.59 -5.85 -45.54
C ALA A 132 -13.80 -6.95 -44.82
N GLU A 133 -12.97 -7.70 -45.54
CA GLU A 133 -12.09 -8.73 -44.96
C GLU A 133 -11.07 -8.13 -43.99
N ILE A 134 -10.40 -7.04 -44.36
CA ILE A 134 -9.46 -6.33 -43.47
C ILE A 134 -10.19 -5.84 -42.22
N ARG A 135 -11.38 -5.26 -42.37
CA ARG A 135 -12.18 -4.78 -41.24
C ARG A 135 -12.56 -5.93 -40.31
N GLN A 136 -12.94 -7.08 -40.85
CA GLN A 136 -13.29 -8.25 -40.07
C GLN A 136 -12.05 -8.84 -39.37
N GLY A 137 -10.93 -8.94 -40.09
CA GLY A 137 -9.63 -9.40 -39.57
C GLY A 137 -9.06 -8.51 -38.46
N ILE A 138 -9.39 -7.21 -38.44
CA ILE A 138 -9.02 -6.28 -37.36
C ILE A 138 -10.05 -6.29 -36.21
N SER A 139 -11.34 -6.44 -36.52
CA SER A 139 -12.41 -6.41 -35.52
C SER A 139 -12.33 -7.57 -34.53
N GLN A 140 -11.96 -8.77 -34.97
CA GLN A 140 -11.89 -9.95 -34.12
C GLN A 140 -10.78 -9.84 -33.04
N PRO A 141 -9.52 -9.51 -33.40
CA PRO A 141 -8.45 -9.29 -32.42
C PRO A 141 -8.74 -8.14 -31.46
N LEU A 142 -9.36 -7.05 -31.94
CA LEU A 142 -9.77 -5.93 -31.07
C LEU A 142 -10.81 -6.36 -30.04
N GLY A 143 -11.77 -7.21 -30.43
CA GLY A 143 -12.74 -7.80 -29.50
C GLY A 143 -12.07 -8.63 -28.42
N ILE A 144 -11.18 -9.54 -28.81
CA ILE A 144 -10.41 -10.39 -27.88
C ILE A 144 -9.54 -9.53 -26.95
N LEU A 145 -8.90 -8.48 -27.47
CA LEU A 145 -8.10 -7.56 -26.67
C LEU A 145 -8.96 -6.83 -25.63
N ALA A 146 -10.15 -6.36 -26.00
CA ALA A 146 -11.08 -5.70 -25.08
C ALA A 146 -11.58 -6.64 -23.98
N GLU A 147 -11.87 -7.90 -24.30
CA GLU A 147 -12.24 -8.93 -23.33
C GLU A 147 -11.08 -9.24 -22.36
N ASN A 148 -9.86 -9.41 -22.89
CA ASN A 148 -8.67 -9.62 -22.09
C ASN A 148 -8.38 -8.45 -21.16
N GLN A 149 -8.52 -7.21 -21.64
CA GLN A 149 -8.38 -6.02 -20.80
C GLN A 149 -9.40 -6.00 -19.66
N ARG A 150 -10.66 -6.36 -19.95
CA ARG A 150 -11.72 -6.43 -18.93
C ARG A 150 -11.41 -7.49 -17.87
N ALA A 151 -10.96 -8.68 -18.29
CA ALA A 151 -10.55 -9.75 -17.38
C ALA A 151 -9.32 -9.38 -16.53
N VAL A 152 -8.35 -8.65 -17.09
CA VAL A 152 -7.18 -8.16 -16.35
C VAL A 152 -7.61 -7.13 -15.30
N ILE A 153 -8.50 -6.20 -15.64
CA ILE A 153 -9.03 -5.22 -14.68
C ILE A 153 -9.74 -5.93 -13.52
N GLU A 154 -10.54 -6.95 -13.79
CA GLU A 154 -11.21 -7.74 -12.75
C GLU A 154 -10.20 -8.44 -11.83
N LYS A 155 -9.18 -9.10 -12.41
CA LYS A 155 -8.12 -9.73 -11.62
C LYS A 155 -7.34 -8.73 -10.76
N ILE A 156 -7.03 -7.55 -11.29
CA ILE A 156 -6.39 -6.47 -10.51
C ILE A 156 -7.29 -6.05 -9.34
N GLY A 157 -8.61 -5.94 -9.56
CA GLY A 157 -9.58 -5.67 -8.50
C GLY A 157 -9.58 -6.72 -7.40
N THR A 158 -9.60 -8.01 -7.77
CA THR A 158 -9.53 -9.11 -6.78
C THR A 158 -8.21 -9.12 -6.01
N LEU A 159 -7.08 -8.88 -6.69
CA LEU A 159 -5.77 -8.77 -6.04
C LEU A 159 -5.70 -7.57 -5.08
N ALA A 160 -6.31 -6.44 -5.44
CA ALA A 160 -6.40 -5.29 -4.55
C ALA A 160 -7.21 -5.59 -3.28
N ALA A 161 -8.34 -6.30 -3.42
CA ALA A 161 -9.16 -6.73 -2.29
C ALA A 161 -8.41 -7.73 -1.38
N VAL A 162 -7.70 -8.71 -1.96
CA VAL A 162 -6.85 -9.64 -1.20
C VAL A 162 -5.74 -8.89 -0.47
N ARG A 163 -5.07 -7.94 -1.14
CA ARG A 163 -4.02 -7.11 -0.51
C ARG A 163 -4.59 -6.35 0.69
N GLN A 164 -5.76 -5.73 0.54
CA GLN A 164 -6.42 -5.01 1.62
C GLN A 164 -6.75 -5.94 2.81
N GLY A 165 -7.35 -7.11 2.55
CA GLY A 165 -7.64 -8.08 3.60
C GLY A 165 -6.38 -8.58 4.33
N CYS A 166 -5.28 -8.79 3.60
CA CYS A 166 -3.99 -9.13 4.21
C CYS A 166 -3.45 -7.99 5.10
N THR A 167 -3.58 -6.73 4.68
CA THR A 167 -3.13 -5.58 5.50
C THR A 167 -3.96 -5.39 6.76
N GLU A 168 -5.28 -5.58 6.68
CA GLU A 168 -6.19 -5.51 7.82
C GLU A 168 -5.88 -6.62 8.83
N LYS A 169 -5.71 -7.86 8.36
CA LYS A 169 -5.37 -9.00 9.21
C LYS A 169 -3.98 -8.87 9.84
N LEU A 170 -3.03 -8.26 9.13
CA LEU A 170 -1.72 -7.95 9.69
C LEU A 170 -1.83 -6.93 10.83
N ALA A 171 -2.63 -5.88 10.65
CA ALA A 171 -2.85 -4.87 11.69
C ALA A 171 -3.55 -5.46 12.93
N GLU A 172 -4.56 -6.30 12.73
CA GLU A 172 -5.24 -7.03 13.81
C GLU A 172 -4.26 -7.91 14.61
N ASN A 173 -3.46 -8.71 13.90
CA ASN A 173 -2.43 -9.56 14.53
C ASN A 173 -1.39 -8.73 15.29
N GLN A 174 -0.98 -7.56 14.76
CA GLN A 174 -0.07 -6.66 15.46
C GLN A 174 -0.66 -6.13 16.76
N CYS A 175 -1.94 -5.72 16.77
CA CYS A 175 -2.63 -5.30 17.99
C CYS A 175 -2.66 -6.41 19.05
N VAL A 176 -3.01 -7.64 18.66
CA VAL A 176 -3.04 -8.80 19.58
C VAL A 176 -1.66 -9.10 20.14
N VAL A 177 -0.61 -9.02 19.33
CA VAL A 177 0.77 -9.23 19.79
C VAL A 177 1.18 -8.14 20.79
N ILE A 178 0.88 -6.87 20.51
CA ILE A 178 1.16 -5.76 21.42
C ILE A 178 0.46 -5.97 22.77
N GLU A 179 -0.81 -6.36 22.77
CA GLU A 179 -1.58 -6.65 23.98
C GLU A 179 -0.95 -7.79 24.80
N LYS A 180 -0.59 -8.90 24.14
CA LYS A 180 0.08 -10.03 24.81
C LYS A 180 1.44 -9.65 25.38
N ILE A 181 2.23 -8.84 24.68
CA ILE A 181 3.49 -8.30 25.20
C ILE A 181 3.21 -7.42 26.42
N GLY A 182 2.18 -6.57 26.38
CA GLY A 182 1.77 -5.76 27.52
C GLY A 182 1.43 -6.60 28.76
N MET A 183 0.63 -7.66 28.60
CA MET A 183 0.30 -8.58 29.69
C MET A 183 1.52 -9.33 30.24
N LEU A 184 2.41 -9.80 29.35
CA LEU A 184 3.66 -10.46 29.75
C LEU A 184 4.56 -9.51 30.54
N THR A 185 4.72 -8.27 30.10
CA THR A 185 5.49 -7.24 30.81
C THR A 185 4.91 -6.96 32.19
N ALA A 186 3.58 -6.79 32.30
CA ALA A 186 2.92 -6.60 33.60
C ALA A 186 3.13 -7.80 34.54
N THR A 187 3.05 -9.03 34.01
CA THR A 187 3.30 -10.25 34.77
C THR A 187 4.75 -10.33 35.25
N GLN A 188 5.71 -10.01 34.37
CA GLN A 188 7.13 -9.99 34.71
C GLN A 188 7.43 -8.95 35.80
N GLN A 189 6.81 -7.77 35.73
CA GLN A 189 6.97 -6.75 36.74
C GLN A 189 6.42 -7.19 38.10
N GLY A 190 5.21 -7.79 38.13
CA GLY A 190 4.66 -8.34 39.37
C GLY A 190 5.49 -9.50 39.96
N CYS A 191 6.13 -10.31 39.12
CA CYS A 191 7.09 -11.32 39.59
C CYS A 191 8.36 -10.69 40.17
N ALA A 192 8.89 -9.64 39.56
CA ALA A 192 10.07 -8.92 40.05
C ALA A 192 9.81 -8.26 41.41
N GLU A 193 8.63 -7.67 41.60
CA GLU A 193 8.19 -7.08 42.87
C GLU A 193 8.14 -8.14 43.98
N LYS A 194 7.49 -9.30 43.74
CA LYS A 194 7.45 -10.40 44.71
C LYS A 194 8.83 -10.97 45.05
N LEU A 195 9.73 -11.04 44.08
CA LEU A 195 11.11 -11.47 44.32
C LEU A 195 11.87 -10.47 45.19
N ALA A 196 11.63 -9.16 45.02
CA ALA A 196 12.20 -8.12 45.87
C ALA A 196 11.67 -8.23 47.30
N GLU A 197 10.36 -8.40 47.48
CA GLU A 197 9.73 -8.62 48.81
C GLU A 197 10.30 -9.86 49.51
N LEU A 198 10.45 -10.99 48.79
CA LEU A 198 11.04 -12.20 49.33
C LEU A 198 12.51 -12.02 49.72
N ALA A 199 13.27 -11.24 48.94
CA ALA A 199 14.66 -10.94 49.26
C ALA A 199 14.78 -10.11 50.55
N GLU A 200 13.91 -9.10 50.72
CA GLU A 200 13.84 -8.29 51.94
C GLU A 200 13.48 -9.14 53.16
N LEU A 201 12.44 -9.98 53.05
CA LEU A 201 12.05 -10.92 54.10
C LEU A 201 13.20 -11.88 54.46
N GLY A 202 13.94 -12.37 53.46
CA GLY A 202 15.11 -13.22 53.68
C GLY A 202 16.20 -12.54 54.50
N VAL A 203 16.46 -11.25 54.25
CA VAL A 203 17.39 -10.45 55.04
C VAL A 203 16.88 -10.28 56.47
N GLU A 204 15.61 -9.94 56.65
CA GLU A 204 15.00 -9.81 57.98
C GLU A 204 15.13 -11.10 58.80
N MET A 205 14.81 -12.25 58.20
CA MET A 205 14.95 -13.55 58.84
C MET A 205 16.40 -13.84 59.24
N LEU A 206 17.38 -13.56 58.37
CA LEU A 206 18.79 -13.73 58.72
C LEU A 206 19.19 -12.84 59.89
N THR A 207 18.76 -11.57 59.90
CA THR A 207 19.05 -10.68 61.04
C THR A 207 18.39 -11.15 62.33
N ALA A 208 17.21 -11.76 62.26
CA ALA A 208 16.55 -12.35 63.43
C ALA A 208 17.33 -13.57 63.93
N CYS A 209 17.77 -14.46 63.03
CA CYS A 209 18.62 -15.60 63.38
C CYS A 209 19.93 -15.16 64.05
N ASP A 210 20.59 -14.12 63.54
CA ASP A 210 21.81 -13.58 64.15
C ASP A 210 21.57 -13.05 65.56
N ARG A 211 20.44 -12.36 65.79
CA ARG A 211 20.04 -11.90 67.13
C ARG A 211 19.78 -13.06 68.08
N ASP A 212 19.04 -14.07 67.62
CA ASP A 212 18.71 -15.25 68.41
C ASP A 212 19.97 -16.05 68.76
N ALA A 213 20.92 -16.19 67.83
CA ALA A 213 22.22 -16.80 68.08
C ALA A 213 23.01 -16.03 69.16
N ALA A 214 23.08 -14.69 69.07
CA ALA A 214 23.76 -13.87 70.07
C ALA A 214 23.07 -13.93 71.45
N LEU A 215 21.74 -14.02 71.49
CA LEU A 215 21.00 -14.22 72.74
C LEU A 215 21.26 -15.61 73.34
N ALA A 216 21.32 -16.65 72.51
CA ALA A 216 21.64 -18.01 72.94
C ALA A 216 23.07 -18.09 73.50
N GLU A 217 24.04 -17.43 72.86
CA GLU A 217 25.42 -17.36 73.35
C GLU A 217 25.49 -16.69 74.73
N LYS A 218 24.86 -15.53 74.90
CA LYS A 218 24.75 -14.86 76.22
C LYS A 218 24.06 -15.71 77.27
N GLY A 219 23.00 -16.43 76.89
CA GLY A 219 22.31 -17.38 77.76
C GLY A 219 23.24 -18.50 78.24
N ASN A 220 24.02 -19.08 77.32
CA ASN A 220 24.99 -20.12 77.63
C ASN A 220 26.11 -19.62 78.57
N GLU A 221 26.63 -18.41 78.33
CA GLU A 221 27.61 -17.77 79.23
C GLU A 221 27.04 -17.59 80.64
N HIS A 222 25.78 -17.12 80.75
CA HIS A 222 25.11 -16.96 82.03
C HIS A 222 24.97 -18.29 82.77
N LEU A 223 24.52 -19.34 82.08
CA LEU A 223 24.41 -20.69 82.65
C LEU A 223 25.77 -21.24 83.11
N SER A 224 26.83 -21.06 82.32
CA SER A 224 28.19 -21.49 82.69
C SER A 224 28.70 -20.75 83.94
N ASN A 225 28.42 -19.44 84.04
CA ASN A 225 28.77 -18.65 85.22
C ASN A 225 27.97 -19.11 86.46
N MET A 226 26.69 -19.43 86.29
CA MET A 226 25.86 -19.97 87.35
C MET A 226 26.37 -21.34 87.83
N GLU A 227 26.71 -22.24 86.91
CA GLU A 227 27.29 -23.55 87.22
C GLU A 227 28.59 -23.41 88.02
N ARG A 228 29.50 -22.52 87.58
CA ARG A 228 30.75 -22.22 88.32
C ARG A 228 30.45 -21.68 89.73
N GLY A 229 29.45 -20.82 89.86
CA GLY A 229 28.97 -20.34 91.15
C GLY A 229 28.44 -21.47 92.04
N GLN A 230 27.66 -22.40 91.48
CA GLN A 230 27.15 -23.57 92.19
C GLN A 230 28.26 -24.49 92.67
N MET A 231 29.26 -24.78 91.83
CA MET A 231 30.43 -25.56 92.24
C MET A 231 31.15 -24.92 93.43
N LYS A 232 31.40 -23.60 93.36
CA LYS A 232 32.05 -22.86 94.45
C LYS A 232 31.23 -22.88 95.74
N ARG A 233 29.89 -22.77 95.66
CA ARG A 233 29.02 -22.95 96.83
C ARG A 233 29.17 -24.36 97.41
N GLY A 234 29.16 -25.39 96.57
CA GLY A 234 29.36 -26.78 97.00
C GLY A 234 30.70 -26.98 97.72
N GLU A 235 31.80 -26.45 97.19
CA GLU A 235 33.11 -26.48 97.85
C GLU A 235 33.08 -25.79 99.23
N LEU A 236 32.41 -24.63 99.33
CA LEU A 236 32.26 -23.92 100.60
C LEU A 236 31.40 -24.69 101.59
N THR A 237 30.32 -25.35 101.14
CA THR A 237 29.49 -26.21 101.98
C THR A 237 30.31 -27.36 102.57
N VAL A 238 31.11 -28.07 101.76
CA VAL A 238 31.99 -29.14 102.26
C VAL A 238 32.99 -28.61 103.29
N LYS A 239 33.58 -27.43 103.06
CA LYS A 239 34.48 -26.79 104.05
C LYS A 239 33.75 -26.42 105.34
N LEU A 240 32.50 -25.96 105.24
CA LEU A 240 31.69 -25.62 106.40
C LEU A 240 31.32 -26.87 107.21
N ASP A 241 30.96 -27.97 106.53
CA ASP A 241 30.70 -29.26 107.18
C ASP A 241 31.95 -29.81 107.91
N ASP A 242 33.14 -29.65 107.31
CA ASP A 242 34.41 -30.02 107.95
C ASP A 242 34.69 -29.16 109.20
N LEU A 243 34.53 -27.84 109.12
CA LEU A 243 34.65 -26.93 110.26
C LEU A 243 33.64 -27.26 111.37
N ASP A 244 32.39 -27.55 111.03
CA ASP A 244 31.38 -28.00 111.99
C ASP A 244 31.77 -29.34 112.64
N GLY A 245 32.38 -30.25 111.88
CA GLY A 245 32.97 -31.49 112.39
C GLY A 245 34.10 -31.23 113.38
N GLN A 246 35.02 -30.32 113.05
CA GLN A 246 36.11 -29.90 113.93
C GLN A 246 35.57 -29.27 115.22
N LEU A 247 34.57 -28.40 115.13
CA LEU A 247 33.92 -27.77 116.29
C LEU A 247 33.24 -28.80 117.19
N ARG A 248 32.55 -29.81 116.64
CA ARG A 248 31.99 -30.93 117.42
C ARG A 248 33.09 -31.71 118.14
N GLY A 249 34.21 -31.99 117.46
CA GLY A 249 35.36 -32.65 118.08
C GLY A 249 35.98 -31.86 119.23
N LEU A 250 36.11 -30.53 119.07
CA LEU A 250 36.55 -29.64 120.13
C LEU A 250 35.57 -29.62 121.31
N ARG A 251 34.27 -29.59 121.03
CA ARG A 251 33.24 -29.66 122.07
C ARG A 251 33.32 -30.96 122.86
N HIS A 252 33.44 -32.12 122.20
CA HIS A 252 33.62 -33.39 122.90
C HIS A 252 34.90 -33.42 123.74
N SER A 253 35.98 -32.81 123.25
CA SER A 253 37.20 -32.65 124.04
C SER A 253 36.99 -31.76 125.26
N ALA A 254 36.23 -30.67 125.12
CA ALA A 254 35.88 -29.78 126.21
C ALA A 254 35.00 -30.48 127.27
N ASP A 255 33.95 -31.20 126.83
CA ASP A 255 33.08 -31.98 127.71
C ASP A 255 33.88 -33.08 128.45
N HIS A 256 34.85 -33.72 127.79
CA HIS A 256 35.74 -34.70 128.42
C HIS A 256 36.67 -34.06 129.46
N LEU A 257 37.24 -32.88 129.16
CA LEU A 257 38.05 -32.13 130.11
C LEU A 257 37.22 -31.64 131.30
N GLU A 258 35.96 -31.24 131.10
CA GLU A 258 35.03 -30.89 132.18
C GLU A 258 34.78 -32.11 133.07
N GLY A 259 34.50 -33.29 132.50
CA GLY A 259 34.38 -34.53 133.26
C GLY A 259 35.65 -34.91 134.04
N MET A 260 36.84 -34.72 133.45
CA MET A 260 38.11 -34.89 134.18
C MET A 260 38.28 -33.88 135.32
N LEU A 261 37.81 -32.64 135.12
CA LEU A 261 37.85 -31.61 136.15
C LEU A 261 36.95 -32.00 137.33
N ASP A 262 35.75 -32.50 137.05
CA ASP A 262 34.81 -33.03 138.04
C ASP A 262 35.43 -34.22 138.80
N GLU A 263 36.12 -35.14 138.10
CA GLU A 263 36.84 -36.26 138.71
C GLU A 263 37.99 -35.83 139.64
N ILE A 264 38.68 -34.72 139.33
CA ILE A 264 39.76 -34.18 140.17
C ILE A 264 39.20 -33.35 141.34
N GLN A 265 38.02 -32.75 141.18
CA GLN A 265 37.40 -31.92 142.22
C GLN A 265 37.11 -32.73 143.50
N GLN A 266 36.66 -33.98 143.37
CA GLN A 266 36.33 -34.84 144.51
C GLN A 266 37.55 -35.18 145.40
N PRO A 267 38.69 -35.69 144.87
CA PRO A 267 39.88 -35.92 145.68
C PRO A 267 40.48 -34.62 146.24
N ILE A 268 40.32 -33.46 145.58
CA ILE A 268 40.73 -32.17 146.16
C ILE A 268 39.84 -31.82 147.38
N MET A 269 38.53 -32.01 147.30
CA MET A 269 37.64 -31.80 148.45
C MET A 269 37.99 -32.77 149.59
N GLU A 270 38.20 -34.06 149.30
CA GLU A 270 38.60 -35.05 150.30
C GLU A 270 39.96 -34.71 150.92
N LEU A 271 40.93 -34.25 150.14
CA LEU A 271 42.21 -33.77 150.65
C LEU A 271 42.01 -32.56 151.58
N GLY A 272 41.13 -31.63 151.20
CA GLY A 272 40.74 -30.48 152.02
C GLY A 272 40.08 -30.87 153.34
N GLU A 273 39.16 -31.83 153.34
CA GLU A 273 38.54 -32.38 154.54
C GLU A 273 39.56 -33.12 155.42
N ASN A 274 40.43 -33.93 154.84
CA ASN A 274 41.48 -34.65 155.57
C ASN A 274 42.51 -33.71 156.20
N LEU A 275 42.90 -32.63 155.50
CA LEU A 275 43.75 -31.58 156.05
C LEU A 275 43.05 -30.85 157.20
N SER A 276 41.76 -30.50 157.04
CA SER A 276 40.96 -29.89 158.09
C SER A 276 40.88 -30.76 159.34
N GLY A 277 40.58 -32.06 159.16
CA GLY A 277 40.53 -33.04 160.24
C GLY A 277 41.87 -33.22 160.94
N SER A 278 42.97 -33.31 160.17
CA SER A 278 44.33 -33.40 160.72
C SER A 278 44.70 -32.15 161.51
N LEU A 279 44.35 -30.96 161.02
CA LEU A 279 44.60 -29.70 161.72
C LEU A 279 43.84 -29.66 163.05
N GLN A 280 42.58 -30.13 163.06
CA GLN A 280 41.75 -30.20 164.25
C GLN A 280 42.30 -31.19 165.28
N ALA A 281 42.82 -32.34 164.83
CA ALA A 281 43.49 -33.32 165.68
C ALA A 281 44.77 -32.75 166.33
N VAL A 282 45.63 -32.08 165.55
CA VAL A 282 46.82 -31.38 166.09
C VAL A 282 46.42 -30.31 167.10
N MET A 283 45.33 -29.58 166.85
CA MET A 283 44.84 -28.56 167.79
C MET A 283 44.36 -29.17 169.12
N GLN A 284 43.77 -30.37 169.08
CA GLN A 284 43.40 -31.15 170.28
C GLN A 284 44.65 -31.68 171.01
N GLU A 285 45.64 -32.18 170.28
CA GLU A 285 46.93 -32.68 170.81
C GLU A 285 47.69 -31.57 171.56
N ILE A 286 47.77 -30.37 170.97
CA ILE A 286 48.40 -29.20 171.59
C ILE A 286 47.68 -28.81 172.89
N LYS A 287 46.33 -28.87 172.90
CA LYS A 287 45.55 -28.66 174.12
C LYS A 287 45.85 -29.71 175.19
N ALA A 288 45.99 -30.97 174.81
CA ALA A 288 46.32 -32.06 175.73
C ALA A 288 47.74 -31.91 176.30
N GLN A 289 48.73 -31.58 175.46
CA GLN A 289 50.11 -31.32 175.89
C GLN A 289 50.21 -30.13 176.83
N HIS A 290 49.51 -29.03 176.54
CA HIS A 290 49.48 -27.86 177.44
C HIS A 290 48.93 -28.24 178.83
N LYS A 291 47.89 -29.09 178.88
CA LYS A 291 47.31 -29.57 180.15
C LYS A 291 48.28 -30.48 180.91
N ALA A 292 49.00 -31.37 180.22
CA ALA A 292 50.02 -32.22 180.83
C ALA A 292 51.20 -31.40 181.38
N GLN A 293 51.65 -30.39 180.64
CA GLN A 293 52.77 -29.53 181.04
C GLN A 293 52.42 -28.66 182.26
N GLN A 294 51.17 -28.17 182.34
CA GLN A 294 50.66 -27.45 183.50
C GLN A 294 50.64 -28.33 184.76
N THR A 295 50.27 -29.60 184.62
CA THR A 295 50.26 -30.58 185.72
C THR A 295 51.68 -30.93 186.20
N ALA A 296 52.64 -31.06 185.28
CA ALA A 296 54.05 -31.29 185.60
C ALA A 296 54.69 -30.08 186.32
N MET A 297 54.27 -28.86 185.99
CA MET A 297 54.77 -27.64 186.64
C MET A 297 54.31 -27.50 188.09
N GLU A 298 53.14 -28.05 188.44
CA GLU A 298 52.67 -28.12 189.83
C GLU A 298 53.45 -29.15 190.66
N GLN A 299 53.84 -30.28 190.07
CA GLN A 299 54.71 -31.27 190.73
C GLN A 299 56.12 -30.74 191.02
N TYR A 300 56.70 -29.93 190.12
CA TYR A 300 58.02 -29.34 190.32
C TYR A 300 58.08 -28.36 191.51
N LYS A 301 57.01 -27.58 191.74
CA LYS A 301 56.91 -26.66 192.90
C LYS A 301 56.81 -27.41 194.24
N SER A 302 56.18 -28.59 194.26
CA SER A 302 56.09 -29.44 195.45
C SER A 302 57.44 -30.06 195.83
N MET A 303 58.34 -30.28 194.87
CA MET A 303 59.63 -30.93 195.10
C MET A 303 60.67 -29.94 195.64
N THR A 304 60.69 -28.72 195.13
CA THR A 304 61.61 -27.65 195.58
C THR A 304 61.37 -27.23 197.04
N ALA A 305 60.14 -27.33 197.54
CA ALA A 305 59.83 -27.06 198.95
C ALA A 305 60.42 -28.11 199.92
N LYS A 306 60.58 -29.37 199.47
CA LYS A 306 61.15 -30.46 200.29
C LYS A 306 62.68 -30.41 200.36
N ASP A 307 63.35 -30.03 199.27
CA ASP A 307 64.81 -29.98 199.22
C ASP A 307 65.41 -28.82 200.04
N VAL A 308 64.66 -27.73 200.21
CA VAL A 308 65.07 -26.59 201.06
C VAL A 308 65.04 -26.93 202.57
N GLN A 309 64.10 -27.79 203.03
CA GLN A 309 64.06 -28.23 204.44
C GLN A 309 65.20 -29.18 204.82
N ILE A 310 65.72 -29.96 203.87
CA ILE A 310 66.82 -30.91 204.10
C ILE A 310 68.17 -30.16 204.19
N LEU A 311 68.34 -29.09 203.42
CA LEU A 311 69.53 -28.22 203.49
C LEU A 311 69.63 -27.44 204.81
N GLU A 312 68.51 -27.12 205.47
CA GLU A 312 68.49 -26.46 206.79
C GLU A 312 68.86 -27.41 207.95
N GLN A 313 68.60 -28.72 207.81
CA GLN A 313 68.96 -29.71 208.84
C GLN A 313 70.43 -30.15 208.78
N LEU A 314 71.07 -30.14 207.60
CA LEU A 314 72.50 -30.42 207.43
C LEU A 314 73.41 -29.26 207.90
N ALA A 315 72.92 -28.02 207.91
CA ALA A 315 73.65 -26.85 208.40
C ALA A 315 73.80 -26.77 209.94
N LYS A 316 73.06 -27.60 210.70
CA LYS A 316 73.11 -27.64 212.19
C LYS A 316 73.98 -28.76 212.78
N ALA A 317 74.54 -29.66 211.96
CA ALA A 317 75.32 -30.82 212.41
C ALA A 317 76.84 -30.72 212.17
N VAL A 318 77.37 -29.55 211.77
CA VAL A 318 78.82 -29.29 211.62
C VAL A 318 79.27 -28.12 212.50
N LYS A 319 78.89 -28.18 213.79
CA LYS A 319 79.59 -27.53 214.89
C LYS A 319 79.87 -28.56 215.98
#